data_AF-A0A9D6L3Z4-F1
#
_entry.id   AF-A0A9D6L3Z4-F1
#
_cell.length_a   1.000
_cell.length_b   1.000
_cell.length_c   1.000
_cell.angle_alpha   90.00
_cell.angle_beta   90.00
_cell.angle_gamma   90.00
#
_symmetry.space_group_name_H-M   'P 1'
#
loop_
_entity.id
_entity.type
_entity.pdbx_description
1 polymer ?
#
loop_
_entity_poly.entity_id
_entity_poly.type
_entity_poly.pdbx_seq_one_letter_code
_entity_poly.pdbx_strand_id
1 'polypeptide(L)'
;MCVLVLGAGCSSEPPAKPPETAQKPAEPAVPAELQGAAAAVLGADAEVLVFGDLAKTGNQQVLAINRIKKTPENTVPGILLTRASILSQQDGKWTELMHVDEHLKNTNGFLAATPVAPVTGWRLQYEQNAEKGLQLYFTPLQQPAGGTLQTIGVRWNPKVKRYQSLDRTYQHFLGEAPALEKINSYLR
;
A
#
# COMPACT_ATOMS: atom_id res chain seq x y z
N MET A 1 71.78 13.00 -49.27
CA MET A 1 70.44 12.62 -48.77
C MET A 1 70.63 11.29 -48.03
N CYS A 2 70.83 11.26 -46.72
CA CYS A 2 69.84 11.36 -45.61
C CYS A 2 68.69 10.34 -45.71
N VAL A 3 68.31 9.57 -44.68
CA VAL A 3 68.82 9.27 -43.32
C VAL A 3 68.02 8.02 -42.87
N LEU A 4 68.63 7.13 -42.07
CA LEU A 4 68.01 6.04 -41.29
C LEU A 4 67.11 6.57 -40.16
N VAL A 5 65.97 5.93 -39.83
CA VAL A 5 65.47 5.77 -38.44
C VAL A 5 64.54 4.53 -38.33
N LEU A 6 64.80 3.68 -37.32
CA LEU A 6 63.92 2.62 -36.79
C LEU A 6 62.80 3.20 -35.90
N GLY A 7 61.63 2.57 -35.87
CA GLY A 7 60.61 2.84 -34.83
C GLY A 7 59.53 1.76 -34.74
N ALA A 8 59.49 1.07 -33.60
CA ALA A 8 58.40 0.20 -33.17
C ALA A 8 57.15 1.00 -32.77
N GLY A 9 55.96 0.44 -32.95
CA GLY A 9 54.72 1.03 -32.45
C GLY A 9 53.51 0.09 -32.53
N CYS A 10 53.01 -0.33 -31.37
CA CYS A 10 51.82 -1.15 -31.15
C CYS A 10 50.54 -0.52 -31.70
N SER A 11 49.57 -1.36 -32.10
CA SER A 11 48.16 -1.10 -31.78
C SER A 11 47.43 -2.42 -31.65
N SER A 12 47.23 -2.82 -30.40
CA SER A 12 46.31 -3.86 -29.97
C SER A 12 44.88 -3.34 -30.11
N GLU A 13 44.06 -4.08 -30.85
CA GLU A 13 42.63 -3.84 -30.99
C GLU A 13 41.93 -4.06 -29.62
N PRO A 14 41.19 -3.08 -29.07
CA PRO A 14 40.45 -3.30 -27.83
C PRO A 14 39.26 -4.24 -28.10
N PRO A 15 39.01 -5.24 -27.25
CA PRO A 15 37.82 -6.08 -27.38
C PRO A 15 36.57 -5.23 -27.15
N ALA A 16 35.55 -5.47 -27.98
CA ALA A 16 34.25 -4.83 -27.92
C ALA A 16 33.64 -4.95 -26.51
N LYS A 17 33.21 -3.82 -25.94
CA LYS A 17 32.41 -3.80 -24.71
C LYS A 17 31.09 -4.55 -24.95
N PRO A 18 30.67 -5.46 -24.04
CA PRO A 18 29.32 -6.00 -24.05
C PRO A 18 28.28 -4.87 -23.94
N PRO A 19 27.07 -5.05 -24.48
CA PRO A 19 26.02 -4.05 -24.40
C PRO A 19 25.70 -3.75 -22.94
N GLU A 20 25.68 -2.46 -22.57
CA GLU A 20 25.13 -2.02 -21.28
C GLU A 20 23.67 -2.46 -21.22
N THR A 21 23.41 -3.46 -20.37
CA THR A 21 22.07 -3.85 -19.97
C THR A 21 21.36 -2.59 -19.47
N ALA A 22 20.29 -2.20 -20.15
CA ALA A 22 19.45 -1.07 -19.76
C ALA A 22 19.11 -1.18 -18.27
N GLN A 23 19.71 -0.31 -17.45
CA GLN A 23 19.39 -0.22 -16.04
C GLN A 23 17.93 0.23 -15.93
N LYS A 24 17.08 -0.69 -15.46
CA LYS A 24 15.74 -0.37 -14.97
C LYS A 24 15.86 0.85 -14.04
N PRO A 25 15.10 1.93 -14.23
CA PRO A 25 15.17 3.11 -13.37
C PRO A 25 15.07 2.68 -11.91
N ALA A 26 16.04 3.10 -11.09
CA ALA A 26 16.03 2.85 -9.67
C ALA A 26 14.76 3.49 -9.08
N GLU A 27 13.89 2.67 -8.52
CA GLU A 27 12.73 3.11 -7.77
C GLU A 27 13.25 4.06 -6.67
N PRO A 28 12.73 5.30 -6.54
CA PRO A 28 13.24 6.25 -5.57
C PRO A 28 13.23 5.62 -4.18
N ALA A 29 14.39 5.61 -3.52
CA ALA A 29 14.50 5.05 -2.18
C ALA A 29 13.49 5.76 -1.25
N VAL A 30 12.69 4.99 -0.52
CA VAL A 30 11.74 5.52 0.46
C VAL A 30 12.50 6.40 1.47
N PRO A 31 12.14 7.68 1.64
CA PRO A 31 12.79 8.54 2.62
C PRO A 31 12.74 7.95 4.03
N ALA A 32 13.84 8.10 4.78
CA ALA A 32 13.98 7.52 6.12
C ALA A 32 12.89 7.99 7.10
N GLU A 33 12.40 9.22 6.96
CA GLU A 33 11.28 9.74 7.75
C GLU A 33 9.99 8.93 7.53
N LEU A 34 9.66 8.61 6.27
CA LEU A 34 8.46 7.84 5.93
C LEU A 34 8.56 6.41 6.45
N GLN A 35 9.73 5.80 6.30
CA GLN A 35 9.98 4.47 6.85
C GLN A 35 9.93 4.48 8.38
N GLY A 36 10.46 5.51 9.03
CA GLY A 36 10.39 5.70 10.48
C GLY A 36 8.95 5.84 10.99
N ALA A 37 8.11 6.64 10.30
CA ALA A 37 6.70 6.77 10.61
C ALA A 37 5.95 5.44 10.46
N ALA A 38 6.20 4.71 9.36
CA ALA A 38 5.64 3.39 9.14
C ALA A 38 6.04 2.40 10.25
N ALA A 39 7.32 2.37 10.63
CA ALA A 39 7.82 1.49 11.68
C ALA A 39 7.27 1.83 13.07
N ALA A 40 6.99 3.10 13.35
CA ALA A 40 6.40 3.52 14.63
C ALA A 40 4.99 2.93 14.86
N VAL A 41 4.23 2.69 13.78
CA VAL A 41 2.85 2.17 13.86
C VAL A 41 2.77 0.66 13.61
N LEU A 42 3.53 0.16 12.64
CA LEU A 42 3.47 -1.24 12.18
C LEU A 42 4.65 -2.10 12.64
N GLY A 43 5.65 -1.54 13.33
CA GLY A 43 6.85 -2.24 13.80
C GLY A 43 7.95 -2.35 12.74
N ALA A 44 9.04 -3.04 13.08
CA ALA A 44 10.24 -3.10 12.25
C ALA A 44 10.04 -3.71 10.85
N ASP A 45 9.04 -4.59 10.69
CA ASP A 45 8.70 -5.23 9.42
C ASP A 45 7.75 -4.39 8.54
N ALA A 46 7.58 -3.10 8.85
CA ALA A 46 6.77 -2.20 8.06
C ALA A 46 7.39 -1.95 6.67
N GLU A 47 6.57 -1.98 5.64
CA GLU A 47 6.92 -1.65 4.26
C GLU A 47 6.07 -0.48 3.79
N VAL A 48 6.70 0.56 3.24
CA VAL A 48 6.00 1.67 2.59
C VAL A 48 5.68 1.28 1.14
N LEU A 49 4.38 1.21 0.80
CA LEU A 49 3.93 0.88 -0.56
C LEU A 49 3.86 2.08 -1.48
N VAL A 50 3.31 3.18 -0.98
CA VAL A 50 3.08 4.40 -1.75
C VAL A 50 3.02 5.59 -0.79
N PHE A 51 3.50 6.73 -1.24
CA PHE A 51 3.52 7.97 -0.48
C PHE A 51 3.32 9.20 -1.37
N GLY A 52 2.98 10.32 -0.76
CA GLY A 52 2.66 11.59 -1.43
C GLY A 52 1.32 12.14 -0.96
N ASP A 53 0.72 13.05 -1.72
CA ASP A 53 -0.66 13.51 -1.45
C ASP A 53 -1.69 12.48 -1.94
N LEU A 54 -1.84 11.41 -1.15
CA LEU A 54 -2.68 10.25 -1.47
C LEU A 54 -4.18 10.60 -1.45
N ALA A 55 -4.60 11.53 -0.61
CA ALA A 55 -6.01 11.92 -0.47
C ALA A 55 -6.41 13.16 -1.28
N LYS A 56 -5.46 13.80 -1.99
CA LYS A 56 -5.66 15.09 -2.67
C LYS A 56 -6.08 16.20 -1.71
N THR A 57 -5.43 16.24 -0.55
CA THR A 57 -5.69 17.23 0.51
C THR A 57 -4.54 18.22 0.68
N GLY A 58 -3.45 18.07 -0.08
CA GLY A 58 -2.21 18.85 0.09
C GLY A 58 -1.29 18.35 1.21
N ASN A 59 -1.65 17.26 1.90
CA ASN A 59 -0.86 16.71 3.00
C ASN A 59 -0.04 15.51 2.51
N GLN A 60 1.19 15.39 3.01
CA GLN A 60 2.00 14.19 2.78
C GLN A 60 1.36 13.00 3.52
N GLN A 61 1.12 11.91 2.80
CA GLN A 61 0.60 10.66 3.34
C GLN A 61 1.47 9.48 2.93
N VAL A 62 1.37 8.39 3.70
CA VAL A 62 2.04 7.13 3.40
C VAL A 62 1.09 5.96 3.66
N LEU A 63 1.03 5.03 2.71
CA LEU A 63 0.44 3.71 2.90
C LEU A 63 1.55 2.74 3.31
N ALA A 64 1.49 2.28 4.55
CA ALA A 64 2.41 1.29 5.11
C ALA A 64 1.71 -0.05 5.32
N ILE A 65 2.44 -1.16 5.21
CA ILE A 65 1.92 -2.52 5.39
C ILE A 65 2.87 -3.43 6.16
N ASN A 66 2.35 -4.52 6.73
CA ASN A 66 3.12 -5.71 7.05
C ASN A 66 2.77 -6.82 6.03
N ARG A 67 3.67 -7.04 5.06
CA ARG A 67 3.46 -7.99 3.96
C ARG A 67 3.62 -9.45 4.40
N ILE A 68 2.73 -10.31 3.93
CA ILE A 68 2.91 -11.77 4.00
C ILE A 68 3.83 -12.19 2.85
N LYS A 69 5.06 -12.59 3.18
CA LYS A 69 6.12 -12.92 2.19
C LYS A 69 5.84 -14.21 1.41
N LYS A 70 5.07 -15.14 1.99
CA LYS A 70 4.76 -16.43 1.36
C LYS A 70 3.40 -16.35 0.68
N THR A 71 3.41 -16.19 -0.64
CA THR A 71 2.19 -16.24 -1.45
C THR A 71 1.79 -17.71 -1.66
N PRO A 72 0.56 -18.13 -1.34
CA PRO A 72 0.04 -19.41 -1.82
C PRO A 72 0.05 -19.43 -3.35
N GLU A 73 0.16 -20.59 -4.00
CA GLU A 73 0.22 -20.75 -5.48
C GLU A 73 -1.04 -20.27 -6.24
N ASN A 74 -1.90 -19.49 -5.60
CA ASN A 74 -3.15 -19.02 -6.18
C ASN A 74 -2.95 -17.75 -7.01
N THR A 75 -3.54 -17.71 -8.20
CA THR A 75 -3.30 -16.72 -9.28
C THR A 75 -3.98 -15.37 -9.09
N VAL A 76 -4.67 -15.14 -7.97
CA VAL A 76 -5.41 -13.89 -7.74
C VAL A 76 -4.43 -12.74 -7.48
N PRO A 77 -4.42 -11.67 -8.29
CA PRO A 77 -3.51 -10.54 -8.10
C PRO A 77 -3.75 -9.80 -6.78
N GLY A 78 -2.69 -9.26 -6.17
CA GLY A 78 -2.78 -8.40 -5.00
C GLY A 78 -1.67 -8.65 -3.98
N ILE A 79 -1.50 -7.68 -3.10
CA ILE A 79 -0.53 -7.70 -2.00
C ILE A 79 -1.16 -8.39 -0.80
N LEU A 80 -0.57 -9.49 -0.35
CA LEU A 80 -1.03 -10.15 0.87
C LEU A 80 -0.41 -9.48 2.09
N LEU A 81 -1.23 -9.13 3.07
CA LEU A 81 -0.80 -8.43 4.28
C LEU A 81 -1.59 -8.89 5.51
N THR A 82 -0.99 -8.71 6.69
CA THR A 82 -1.69 -8.87 7.97
C THR A 82 -2.16 -7.53 8.52
N ARG A 83 -1.38 -6.46 8.28
CA ARG A 83 -1.68 -5.11 8.76
C ARG A 83 -1.38 -4.07 7.70
N ALA A 84 -2.13 -2.97 7.71
CA ALA A 84 -1.87 -1.79 6.92
C ALA A 84 -2.24 -0.53 7.70
N SER A 85 -1.64 0.59 7.35
CA SER A 85 -1.96 1.89 7.94
C SER A 85 -1.80 2.99 6.90
N ILE A 86 -2.67 4.00 6.95
CA ILE A 86 -2.47 5.26 6.24
C ILE A 86 -2.11 6.32 7.25
N LEU A 87 -0.90 6.87 7.14
CA LEU A 87 -0.43 7.95 7.98
C LEU A 87 -0.47 9.25 7.20
N SER A 88 -0.79 10.35 7.87
CA SER A 88 -0.70 11.71 7.33
C SER A 88 0.23 12.55 8.19
N GLN A 89 1.14 13.26 7.53
CA GLN A 89 1.96 14.27 8.15
C GLN A 89 1.23 15.62 8.10
N GLN A 90 1.13 16.28 9.24
CA GLN A 90 0.66 17.64 9.35
C GLN A 90 1.45 18.33 10.47
N ASP A 91 1.99 19.53 10.21
CA ASP A 91 2.74 20.32 11.19
C ASP A 91 3.89 19.53 11.88
N GLY A 92 4.60 18.73 11.09
CA GLY A 92 5.70 17.88 11.58
C GLY A 92 5.27 16.69 12.44
N LYS A 93 3.96 16.41 12.55
CA LYS A 93 3.41 15.28 13.30
C LYS A 93 2.74 14.28 12.38
N TRP A 94 3.01 13.01 12.64
CA TRP A 94 2.35 11.89 11.96
C TRP A 94 1.09 11.49 12.72
N THR A 95 0.00 11.31 11.98
CA THR A 95 -1.29 10.86 12.50
C THR A 95 -1.78 9.67 11.69
N GLU A 96 -2.31 8.65 12.37
CA GLU A 96 -2.93 7.52 11.70
C GLU A 96 -4.37 7.86 11.30
N LEU A 97 -4.65 7.82 9.99
CA LEU A 97 -5.97 8.10 9.42
C LEU A 97 -6.81 6.84 9.24
N MET A 98 -6.16 5.71 9.01
CA MET A 98 -6.79 4.41 8.79
C MET A 98 -5.89 3.32 9.35
N HIS A 99 -6.49 2.39 10.07
CA HIS A 99 -5.85 1.21 10.63
C HIS A 99 -6.48 -0.05 10.05
N VAL A 100 -5.65 -0.99 9.64
CA VAL A 100 -6.06 -2.31 9.14
C VAL A 100 -5.29 -3.37 9.89
N ASP A 101 -6.03 -4.24 10.57
CA ASP A 101 -5.55 -5.41 11.27
C ASP A 101 -6.50 -6.58 10.96
N GLU A 102 -7.10 -7.20 11.98
CA GLU A 102 -8.23 -8.11 11.82
C GLU A 102 -9.49 -7.42 11.25
N HIS A 103 -9.53 -6.09 11.31
CA HIS A 103 -10.65 -5.25 10.91
C HIS A 103 -10.17 -3.98 10.18
N LEU A 104 -11.08 -3.26 9.52
CA LEU A 104 -10.80 -1.95 8.92
C LEU A 104 -11.42 -0.85 9.77
N LYS A 105 -10.59 0.09 10.22
CA LYS A 105 -11.01 1.22 11.04
C LYS A 105 -10.46 2.53 10.50
N ASN A 106 -11.21 3.60 10.67
CA ASN A 106 -10.69 4.97 10.59
C ASN A 106 -10.81 5.64 11.98
N THR A 107 -10.50 6.93 12.05
CA THR A 107 -10.58 7.72 13.28
C THR A 107 -11.98 7.82 13.90
N ASN A 108 -13.04 7.42 13.17
CA ASN A 108 -14.44 7.49 13.59
C ASN A 108 -15.09 6.11 13.83
N GLY A 109 -14.36 5.00 13.66
CA GLY A 109 -14.87 3.66 13.93
C GLY A 109 -14.58 2.66 12.82
N PHE A 110 -15.36 1.58 12.78
CA PHE A 110 -15.23 0.50 11.80
C PHE A 110 -15.82 0.92 10.46
N LEU A 111 -15.11 0.61 9.37
CA LEU A 111 -15.63 0.85 8.03
C LEU A 111 -16.80 -0.10 7.74
N ALA A 112 -17.77 0.34 6.94
CA ALA A 112 -18.89 -0.51 6.55
C ALA A 112 -18.38 -1.77 5.81
N ALA A 113 -19.13 -2.86 5.96
CA ALA A 113 -18.79 -4.18 5.44
C ALA A 113 -17.53 -4.84 6.03
N THR A 114 -16.89 -4.22 7.04
CA THR A 114 -15.86 -4.90 7.84
C THR A 114 -16.44 -6.15 8.49
N PRO A 115 -15.82 -7.34 8.33
CA PRO A 115 -16.29 -8.55 8.98
C PRO A 115 -16.34 -8.41 10.50
N VAL A 116 -17.41 -8.92 11.11
CA VAL A 116 -17.57 -8.97 12.58
C VAL A 116 -16.61 -9.97 13.20
N ALA A 117 -16.42 -11.13 12.55
CA ALA A 117 -15.39 -12.09 12.93
C ALA A 117 -14.01 -11.59 12.47
N PRO A 118 -12.96 -11.74 13.30
CA PRO A 118 -11.61 -11.34 12.93
C PRO A 118 -11.12 -12.14 11.73
N VAL A 119 -10.33 -11.49 10.86
CA VAL A 119 -9.67 -12.15 9.74
C VAL A 119 -8.16 -12.26 9.98
N THR A 120 -7.54 -13.26 9.39
CA THR A 120 -6.09 -13.51 9.52
C THR A 120 -5.22 -12.62 8.63
N GLY A 121 -5.84 -11.93 7.68
CA GLY A 121 -5.17 -11.01 6.79
C GLY A 121 -6.02 -10.63 5.59
N TRP A 122 -5.44 -9.79 4.75
CA TRP A 122 -6.10 -9.18 3.61
C TRP A 122 -5.27 -9.34 2.34
N ARG A 123 -5.98 -9.45 1.23
CA ARG A 123 -5.48 -9.16 -0.09
C ARG A 123 -5.81 -7.70 -0.39
N LEU A 124 -4.77 -6.90 -0.57
CA LEU A 124 -4.82 -5.50 -0.94
C LEU A 124 -4.57 -5.33 -2.44
N GLN A 125 -5.43 -4.57 -3.09
CA GLN A 125 -5.16 -3.93 -4.37
C GLN A 125 -5.34 -2.42 -4.19
N TYR A 126 -4.66 -1.62 -4.99
CA TYR A 126 -4.80 -0.17 -4.93
C TYR A 126 -4.56 0.47 -6.30
N GLU A 127 -5.15 1.64 -6.48
CA GLU A 127 -4.97 2.48 -7.65
C GLU A 127 -4.82 3.94 -7.22
N GLN A 128 -4.04 4.71 -7.97
CA GLN A 128 -3.93 6.15 -7.79
C GLN A 128 -4.64 6.84 -8.93
N ASN A 129 -5.65 7.64 -8.60
CA ASN A 129 -6.37 8.47 -9.55
C ASN A 129 -5.98 9.94 -9.38
N ALA A 130 -5.82 10.67 -10.49
CA ALA A 130 -5.41 12.06 -10.48
C ALA A 130 -6.41 12.98 -9.76
N GLU A 131 -7.71 12.69 -9.86
CA GLU A 131 -8.79 13.50 -9.27
C GLU A 131 -9.20 12.98 -7.88
N LYS A 132 -9.36 11.67 -7.77
CA LYS A 132 -9.95 10.98 -6.62
C LYS A 132 -8.93 10.54 -5.57
N GLY A 133 -7.63 10.61 -5.89
CA GLY A 133 -6.57 10.13 -5.02
C GLY A 133 -6.47 8.61 -5.00
N LEU A 134 -5.97 8.09 -3.88
CA LEU A 134 -5.77 6.68 -3.60
C LEU A 134 -7.11 5.99 -3.34
N GLN A 135 -7.35 4.93 -4.09
CA GLN A 135 -8.45 3.99 -3.86
C GLN A 135 -7.88 2.61 -3.54
N LEU A 136 -8.40 2.00 -2.48
CA LEU A 136 -7.93 0.75 -1.90
C LEU A 136 -9.03 -0.30 -1.99
N TYR A 137 -8.63 -1.56 -2.14
CA TYR A 137 -9.54 -2.70 -2.19
C TYR A 137 -9.00 -3.78 -1.26
N PHE A 138 -9.73 -4.06 -0.19
CA PHE A 138 -9.39 -5.07 0.80
C PHE A 138 -10.31 -6.27 0.67
N THR A 139 -9.75 -7.45 0.42
CA THR A 139 -10.50 -8.70 0.40
C THR A 139 -9.93 -9.62 1.49
N PRO A 140 -10.73 -10.19 2.41
CA PRO A 140 -10.21 -11.16 3.37
C PRO A 140 -9.49 -12.30 2.64
N LEU A 141 -8.42 -12.86 3.23
CA LEU A 141 -7.73 -14.01 2.62
C LEU A 141 -8.53 -15.31 2.67
N GLN A 142 -9.48 -15.37 3.60
CA GLN A 142 -10.36 -16.50 3.84
C GLN A 142 -11.74 -15.98 4.20
N GLN A 143 -12.77 -16.80 3.95
CA GLN A 143 -14.13 -16.43 4.30
C GLN A 143 -14.24 -16.23 5.83
N PRO A 144 -14.68 -15.04 6.30
CA PRO A 144 -14.89 -14.80 7.72
C PRO A 144 -16.05 -15.66 8.24
N ALA A 145 -15.98 -16.09 9.51
CA ALA A 145 -17.06 -16.84 10.13
C ALA A 145 -18.38 -16.03 10.12
N GLY A 146 -19.46 -16.63 9.61
CA GLY A 146 -20.76 -15.97 9.49
C GLY A 146 -20.81 -14.82 8.46
N GLY A 147 -19.77 -14.68 7.62
CA GLY A 147 -19.67 -13.62 6.63
C GLY A 147 -19.43 -14.14 5.21
N THR A 148 -19.32 -13.20 4.28
CA THR A 148 -18.97 -13.46 2.87
C THR A 148 -17.56 -13.02 2.56
N LEU A 149 -16.90 -13.67 1.60
CA LEU A 149 -15.65 -13.21 1.01
C LEU A 149 -15.93 -12.00 0.10
N GLN A 150 -16.04 -10.80 0.67
CA GLN A 150 -16.36 -9.57 -0.05
C GLN A 150 -15.17 -8.62 -0.08
N THR A 151 -14.93 -8.00 -1.24
CA THR A 151 -13.98 -6.89 -1.38
C THR A 151 -14.60 -5.59 -0.87
N ILE A 152 -13.89 -4.91 0.03
CA ILE A 152 -14.24 -3.60 0.59
C ILE A 152 -13.42 -2.55 -0.14
N GLY A 153 -14.08 -1.69 -0.92
CA GLY A 153 -13.45 -0.52 -1.51
C GLY A 153 -13.34 0.59 -0.47
N VAL A 154 -12.23 1.30 -0.42
CA VAL A 154 -11.99 2.40 0.53
C VAL A 154 -11.32 3.56 -0.19
N ARG A 155 -11.79 4.78 0.08
CA ARG A 155 -11.22 6.02 -0.48
C ARG A 155 -11.44 7.19 0.49
N TRP A 156 -10.61 8.23 0.37
CA TRP A 156 -10.85 9.50 1.03
C TRP A 156 -12.21 10.10 0.65
N ASN A 157 -13.06 10.39 1.64
CA ASN A 157 -14.28 11.16 1.45
C ASN A 157 -14.02 12.65 1.77
N PRO A 158 -14.01 13.55 0.76
CA PRO A 158 -13.71 14.96 0.99
C PRO A 158 -14.80 15.67 1.81
N LYS A 159 -16.04 15.15 1.85
CA LYS A 159 -17.14 15.77 2.61
C LYS A 159 -16.96 15.62 4.11
N VAL A 160 -16.44 14.46 4.54
CA VAL A 160 -16.28 14.13 5.96
C VAL A 160 -14.81 14.04 6.41
N LYS A 161 -13.88 14.32 5.48
CA LYS A 161 -12.43 14.44 5.69
C LYS A 161 -11.79 13.21 6.35
N ARG A 162 -12.11 12.02 5.84
CA ARG A 162 -11.52 10.74 6.29
C ARG A 162 -11.70 9.65 5.23
N TYR A 163 -10.92 8.58 5.33
CA TYR A 163 -11.11 7.40 4.50
C TYR A 163 -12.39 6.66 4.89
N GLN A 164 -13.24 6.36 3.91
CA GLN A 164 -14.49 5.64 4.11
C GLN A 164 -14.62 4.48 3.13
N SER A 165 -15.32 3.44 3.56
CA SER A 165 -15.78 2.37 2.70
C SER A 165 -16.67 2.90 1.59
N LEU A 166 -16.61 2.26 0.43
CA LEU A 166 -17.49 2.47 -0.70
C LEU A 166 -18.54 1.34 -0.77
N ASP A 167 -19.65 1.62 -1.42
CA ASP A 167 -20.65 0.63 -1.79
C ASP A 167 -20.11 -0.38 -2.81
N ARG A 168 -20.93 -1.39 -3.16
CA ARG A 168 -20.53 -2.46 -4.09
C ARG A 168 -20.25 -1.96 -5.51
N THR A 169 -20.70 -0.76 -5.86
CA THR A 169 -20.40 -0.12 -7.15
C THR A 169 -19.12 0.71 -7.12
N TYR A 170 -18.52 0.91 -5.93
CA TYR A 170 -17.37 1.76 -5.67
C TYR A 170 -17.60 3.25 -6.00
N GLN A 171 -18.86 3.70 -5.94
CA GLN A 171 -19.25 5.07 -6.30
C GLN A 171 -19.66 5.90 -5.09
N HIS A 172 -20.33 5.28 -4.12
CA HIS A 172 -20.92 5.98 -2.98
C HIS A 172 -20.23 5.61 -1.67
N PHE A 173 -20.00 6.62 -0.83
CA PHE A 173 -19.43 6.38 0.50
C PHE A 173 -20.47 5.83 1.46
N LEU A 174 -20.04 4.88 2.29
CA LEU A 174 -20.81 4.29 3.37
C LEU A 174 -20.29 4.81 4.71
N GLY A 175 -21.21 5.10 5.64
CA GLY A 175 -20.88 5.56 6.98
C GLY A 175 -20.19 4.48 7.82
N GLU A 176 -19.52 4.91 8.89
CA GLU A 176 -18.88 4.01 9.84
C GLU A 176 -19.88 3.39 10.83
N ALA A 177 -19.50 2.26 11.41
CA ALA A 177 -20.14 1.72 12.60
C ALA A 177 -19.25 2.00 13.83
N PRO A 178 -19.81 2.50 14.96
CA PRO A 178 -19.03 2.75 16.17
C PRO A 178 -18.53 1.46 16.84
N ALA A 179 -19.22 0.34 16.60
CA ALA A 179 -18.86 -0.99 17.09
C ALA A 179 -19.22 -2.05 16.05
N LEU A 180 -18.55 -3.20 16.11
CA LEU A 180 -18.96 -4.40 15.37
C LEU A 180 -20.13 -5.04 16.11
N GLU A 181 -21.35 -4.87 15.61
CA GLU A 181 -22.50 -5.51 16.21
C GLU A 181 -22.44 -7.03 16.02
N LYS A 182 -22.39 -7.76 17.14
CA LYS A 182 -22.68 -9.19 17.16
C LYS A 182 -24.20 -9.33 17.19
N ILE A 183 -24.81 -9.68 16.06
CA ILE A 183 -26.19 -10.18 16.09
C ILE A 183 -26.14 -11.54 16.78
N ASN A 184 -26.24 -11.54 18.11
CA ASN A 184 -26.62 -12.74 18.84
C ASN A 184 -28.08 -13.01 18.43
N SER A 185 -28.29 -13.95 17.52
CA SER A 185 -29.64 -14.41 17.23
C SER A 185 -30.19 -15.09 18.48
N TYR A 186 -30.97 -14.36 19.27
CA TYR A 186 -31.87 -14.99 20.22
C TYR A 186 -33.00 -15.65 19.42
N LEU A 187 -32.77 -16.87 18.93
CA LEU A 187 -33.86 -17.76 18.58
C LEU A 187 -34.17 -18.59 19.83
N ARG A 188 -35.36 -18.37 20.40
CA ARG A 188 -36.01 -19.28 21.34
C ARG A 188 -36.64 -20.42 20.58
#